data_AF-A0A2Z6RWD5-F1
#
_entry.id   AF-A0A2Z6RWD5-F1
#
_cell.length_a   1.000
_cell.length_b   1.000
_cell.length_c   1.000
_cell.angle_alpha   90.00
_cell.angle_beta   90.00
_cell.angle_gamma   90.00
#
_symmetry.space_group_name_H-M   'P 1'
#
loop_
_entity.id
_entity.type
_entity.pdbx_description
1 polymer ?
#
loop_
_entity_poly.entity_id
_entity_poly.type
_entity_poly.pdbx_seq_one_letter_code
_entity_poly.pdbx_strand_id
1 'polypeptide(L)'
;MVNAVPHQLRKRVITNLCPEGQFGSLLFSNNTPFFPKAGGKATFVIYGTVDEDITAKKTILEFAYFEQLESLTDKPIGDPYSQVFTQSYKAGEPFNITAKDVSLPQFSDPNVTGYMQMAVGAPTSDPNNPVDLYGCAFTFFF
;
A
#
# COMPACT_ATOMS: atom_id res chain seq x y z
N MET A 1 -28.63 -18.56 2.44
CA MET A 1 -27.38 -18.41 3.22
C MET A 1 -26.30 -18.03 2.24
N VAL A 2 -25.76 -16.80 2.31
CA VAL A 2 -24.62 -16.40 1.49
C VAL A 2 -23.37 -16.67 2.33
N ASN A 3 -22.66 -17.75 2.02
CA ASN A 3 -21.36 -18.01 2.61
C ASN A 3 -20.37 -17.02 1.98
N ALA A 4 -20.06 -15.94 2.69
CA ALA A 4 -18.87 -15.14 2.40
C ALA A 4 -17.66 -15.96 2.86
N VAL A 5 -16.93 -16.54 1.90
CA VAL A 5 -15.64 -17.16 2.16
C VAL A 5 -14.75 -16.08 2.78
N PRO A 6 -14.11 -16.32 3.94
CA PRO A 6 -13.13 -15.39 4.47
C PRO A 6 -12.07 -15.25 3.39
N HIS A 7 -11.86 -14.04 2.90
CA HIS A 7 -10.78 -13.71 1.97
C HIS A 7 -9.47 -13.90 2.76
N GLN A 8 -9.06 -15.15 3.00
CA GLN A 8 -7.71 -15.46 3.40
C GLN A 8 -6.87 -14.96 2.24
N LEU A 9 -6.26 -13.79 2.44
CA LEU A 9 -5.21 -13.22 1.63
C LEU A 9 -4.15 -14.33 1.48
N ARG A 10 -4.26 -15.12 0.42
CA ARG A 10 -3.20 -16.05 0.01
C ARG A 10 -1.94 -15.20 -0.05
N LYS A 11 -0.83 -15.67 0.56
CA LYS A 11 0.46 -14.99 0.60
C LYS A 11 0.73 -14.36 -0.78
N ARG A 12 0.55 -13.04 -0.87
CA ARG A 12 0.65 -12.29 -2.12
C ARG A 12 2.12 -12.05 -2.40
N VAL A 13 2.56 -12.31 -3.63
CA VAL A 13 3.91 -11.94 -4.05
C VAL A 13 3.77 -10.56 -4.68
N ILE A 14 3.84 -9.53 -3.83
CA ILE A 14 3.86 -8.16 -4.34
C ILE A 14 5.26 -7.92 -4.89
N THR A 15 5.40 -7.74 -6.20
CA THR A 15 6.70 -7.43 -6.82
C THR A 15 6.79 -5.97 -7.24
N ASN A 16 5.66 -5.33 -7.54
CA ASN A 16 5.60 -3.90 -7.85
C ASN A 16 4.17 -3.37 -7.70
N LEU A 17 3.96 -2.38 -6.82
CA LEU A 17 2.69 -1.65 -6.67
C LEU A 17 2.63 -0.38 -7.53
N CYS A 18 3.75 0.01 -8.13
CA CYS A 18 3.89 1.22 -8.92
C CYS A 18 4.78 0.97 -10.15
N PRO A 19 4.23 0.44 -11.25
CA PRO A 19 4.98 0.31 -12.50
C PRO A 19 5.42 1.68 -13.04
N GLU A 20 6.61 1.72 -13.66
CA GLU A 20 7.18 2.94 -14.25
C GLU A 20 6.18 3.61 -15.20
N GLY A 21 6.00 4.94 -15.05
CA GLY A 21 5.10 5.73 -15.88
C GLY A 21 3.63 5.75 -15.41
N GLN A 22 3.26 5.00 -14.36
CA GLN A 22 1.94 5.08 -13.71
C GLN A 22 2.02 5.82 -12.37
N PHE A 23 2.51 7.06 -12.41
CA PHE A 23 2.32 7.99 -11.30
C PHE A 23 0.86 8.48 -11.34
N GLY A 24 -0.08 7.59 -11.01
CA GLY A 24 -1.47 7.95 -10.80
C GLY A 24 -1.60 9.00 -9.71
N SER A 25 -2.72 9.72 -9.71
CA SER A 25 -2.98 10.91 -8.92
C SER A 25 -2.50 10.80 -7.45
N LEU A 26 -1.85 11.88 -7.02
CA LEU A 26 -0.94 11.95 -5.86
C LEU A 26 -1.55 11.32 -4.58
N LEU A 27 -0.94 10.23 -4.11
CA LEU A 27 -1.10 9.80 -2.72
C LEU A 27 -0.10 10.57 -1.86
N PHE A 28 -0.61 11.31 -0.89
CA PHE A 28 0.18 11.93 0.15
C PHE A 28 -0.01 11.15 1.45
N SER A 29 1.10 10.70 2.03
CA SER A 29 1.14 10.24 3.42
C SER A 29 1.60 11.41 4.28
N ASN A 30 0.84 11.81 5.29
CA ASN A 30 1.33 12.78 6.27
C ASN A 30 1.35 12.16 7.66
N ASN A 31 2.51 12.27 8.29
CA ASN A 31 2.78 12.02 9.71
C ASN A 31 2.90 10.57 10.16
N THR A 32 3.94 9.88 9.70
CA THR A 32 4.57 8.78 10.43
C THR A 32 6.05 9.12 10.55
N PRO A 33 6.73 8.91 11.70
CA PRO A 33 8.11 9.35 11.90
C PRO A 33 8.98 8.96 10.71
N PHE A 34 9.83 9.89 10.29
CA PHE A 34 10.77 9.80 9.16
C PHE A 34 11.60 8.51 9.14
N PHE A 35 11.63 7.79 10.27
CA PHE A 35 12.13 6.43 10.41
C PHE A 35 11.06 5.52 11.05
N PRO A 36 10.58 4.47 10.37
CA PRO A 36 9.83 3.41 11.03
C PRO A 36 10.76 2.75 12.06
N LYS A 37 10.38 2.72 13.34
CA LYS A 37 11.14 1.90 14.30
C LYS A 37 10.96 0.43 13.89
N ALA A 38 12.04 -0.19 13.42
CA ALA A 38 12.05 -1.58 12.96
C ALA A 38 11.32 -2.51 13.94
N GLY A 39 10.44 -3.36 13.42
CA GLY A 39 9.65 -4.31 14.21
C GLY A 39 8.54 -3.72 15.08
N GLY A 40 8.30 -2.41 15.00
CA GLY A 40 7.25 -1.73 15.72
C GLY A 40 5.89 -1.79 15.01
N LYS A 41 4.96 -0.98 15.50
CA LYS A 41 3.70 -0.68 14.80
C LYS A 41 3.60 0.81 14.53
N ALA A 42 2.95 1.15 13.43
CA ALA A 42 2.72 2.54 13.04
C ALA A 42 1.26 2.78 12.66
N THR A 43 0.89 4.06 12.68
CA THR A 43 -0.35 4.56 12.08
C THR A 43 0.01 5.51 10.95
N PHE A 44 -0.63 5.32 9.81
CA PHE A 44 -0.48 6.16 8.63
C PHE A 44 -1.82 6.84 8.33
N VAL A 45 -1.76 8.15 8.05
CA VAL A 45 -2.89 8.92 7.52
C VAL A 45 -2.57 9.21 6.06
N ILE A 46 -3.33 8.61 5.17
CA ILE A 46 -3.12 8.64 3.73
C ILE A 46 -4.28 9.39 3.11
N TYR A 47 -3.97 10.41 2.33
CA TYR A 47 -4.93 11.18 1.57
C TYR A 47 -4.43 11.32 0.15
N GLY A 48 -5.35 11.54 -0.78
CA GLY A 48 -4.98 11.68 -2.16
C GLY A 48 -6.22 11.79 -3.03
N THR A 49 -5.97 11.76 -4.33
CA THR A 49 -7.01 11.69 -5.34
C THR A 49 -6.65 10.52 -6.25
N VAL A 50 -7.64 9.83 -6.80
CA VAL A 50 -7.45 8.77 -7.81
C VAL A 50 -8.35 9.03 -9.00
N ASP A 51 -7.98 8.49 -10.17
CA ASP A 51 -8.70 8.72 -11.42
C ASP A 51 -9.93 7.81 -11.60
N GLU A 52 -10.12 6.87 -10.67
CA GLU A 52 -11.22 5.91 -10.64
C GLU A 52 -12.05 6.02 -9.34
N ASP A 53 -13.31 5.57 -9.38
CA ASP A 53 -14.18 5.58 -8.21
C ASP A 53 -13.65 4.63 -7.10
N ILE A 54 -13.38 5.17 -5.92
CA ILE A 54 -13.18 4.35 -4.72
C ILE A 54 -14.55 3.85 -4.26
N THR A 55 -14.74 2.54 -4.27
CA THR A 55 -15.98 1.91 -3.80
C THR A 55 -15.77 1.25 -2.45
N ALA A 56 -16.53 1.69 -1.45
CA ALA A 56 -16.52 1.10 -0.10
C ALA A 56 -16.66 -0.43 -0.14
N LYS A 57 -15.86 -1.11 0.68
CA LYS A 57 -15.78 -2.57 0.83
C LYS A 57 -15.31 -3.32 -0.41
N LYS A 58 -14.90 -2.63 -1.48
CA LYS A 58 -14.36 -3.24 -2.71
C LYS A 58 -12.95 -2.75 -2.99
N THR A 59 -12.75 -1.44 -3.00
CA THR A 59 -11.43 -0.84 -3.22
C THR A 59 -10.57 -1.03 -1.97
N ILE A 60 -9.28 -1.30 -2.20
CA ILE A 60 -8.29 -1.51 -1.16
C ILE A 60 -7.20 -0.44 -1.23
N LEU A 61 -6.63 -0.14 -0.08
CA LEU A 61 -5.29 0.41 0.07
C LEU A 61 -4.35 -0.78 0.33
N GLU A 62 -3.28 -0.88 -0.43
CA GLU A 62 -2.21 -1.85 -0.22
C GLU A 62 -0.87 -1.12 -0.19
N PHE A 63 0.02 -1.49 0.74
CA PHE A 63 1.37 -0.98 0.72
C PHE A 63 2.38 -1.98 1.27
N ALA A 64 3.61 -1.85 0.78
CA ALA A 64 4.71 -2.74 1.10
C ALA A 64 6.01 -1.96 1.22
N TYR A 65 6.95 -2.50 1.99
CA TYR A 65 8.26 -1.91 2.27
C TYR A 65 9.35 -2.63 1.50
N PHE A 66 10.36 -1.90 1.05
CA PHE A 66 11.48 -2.42 0.28
C PHE A 66 12.78 -1.82 0.82
N GLU A 67 13.84 -2.63 0.84
CA GLU A 67 15.20 -2.18 1.12
C GLU A 67 15.92 -1.96 -0.21
N GLN A 68 16.79 -0.96 -0.26
CA GLN A 68 17.63 -0.61 -1.40
C GLN A 68 16.87 -0.07 -2.62
N LEU A 69 17.43 0.99 -3.21
CA LEU A 69 16.84 1.71 -4.35
C LEU A 69 17.19 1.06 -5.70
N GLU A 70 18.16 0.14 -5.73
CA GLU A 70 18.78 -0.34 -6.97
C GLU A 70 17.95 -1.40 -7.72
N SER A 71 16.93 -1.99 -7.08
CA SER A 71 16.03 -2.95 -7.72
C SER A 71 14.59 -2.69 -7.29
N LEU A 72 13.81 -2.03 -8.17
CA LEU A 72 12.34 -1.98 -8.09
C LEU A 72 11.67 -3.36 -8.32
N THR A 73 12.47 -4.43 -8.40
CA THR A 73 12.03 -5.82 -8.65
C THR A 73 12.23 -6.74 -7.46
N ASP A 74 12.74 -6.21 -6.35
CA ASP A 74 12.98 -7.00 -5.14
C ASP A 74 11.69 -7.27 -4.38
N LYS A 75 11.65 -8.42 -3.72
CA LYS A 75 10.52 -8.80 -2.87
C LYS A 75 10.43 -7.82 -1.69
N PRO A 76 9.21 -7.46 -1.26
CA PRO A 76 9.04 -6.61 -0.09
C PRO A 76 9.62 -7.26 1.15
N ILE A 77 10.13 -6.43 2.04
CA ILE A 77 10.55 -6.83 3.38
C ILE A 77 9.33 -6.91 4.30
N GLY A 78 9.15 -8.08 4.91
CA GLY A 78 7.98 -8.38 5.73
C GLY A 78 6.70 -8.62 4.91
N ASP A 79 5.58 -8.70 5.63
CA ASP A 79 4.27 -8.91 5.01
C ASP A 79 3.68 -7.56 4.56
N PRO A 80 3.13 -7.47 3.34
CA PRO A 80 2.39 -6.30 2.91
C PRO A 80 1.18 -6.00 3.77
N TYR A 81 0.84 -4.72 3.86
CA TYR A 81 -0.39 -4.25 4.50
C TYR A 81 -1.51 -4.11 3.48
N SER A 82 -2.72 -4.55 3.83
CA SER A 82 -3.92 -4.32 3.03
C SER A 82 -5.11 -3.94 3.90
N GLN A 83 -5.84 -2.91 3.50
CA GLN A 83 -7.07 -2.45 4.14
C GLN A 83 -8.12 -2.11 3.10
N VAL A 84 -9.36 -2.52 3.34
CA VAL A 84 -10.51 -2.09 2.53
C VAL A 84 -10.96 -0.67 2.90
N PHE A 85 -11.33 0.12 1.90
CA PHE A 85 -11.99 1.40 2.13
C PHE A 85 -13.37 1.19 2.75
N THR A 86 -13.72 2.00 3.75
CA THR A 86 -15.06 1.95 4.39
C THR A 86 -16.02 3.00 3.83
N GLN A 87 -15.48 3.99 3.12
CA GLN A 87 -16.21 5.07 2.45
C GLN A 87 -15.95 4.99 0.94
N SER A 88 -16.89 5.51 0.16
CA SER A 88 -16.74 5.66 -1.28
C SER A 88 -16.38 7.09 -1.63
N TYR A 89 -15.59 7.29 -2.69
CA TYR A 89 -15.18 8.59 -3.22
C TYR A 89 -15.30 8.53 -4.73
N LYS A 90 -15.76 9.60 -5.36
CA LYS A 90 -15.76 9.67 -6.83
C LYS A 90 -14.36 9.89 -7.38
N ALA A 91 -14.14 9.43 -8.61
CA ALA A 91 -12.95 9.78 -9.38
C ALA A 91 -12.69 11.30 -9.31
N GLY A 92 -11.46 11.69 -9.04
CA GLY A 92 -11.07 13.09 -8.86
C GLY A 92 -11.41 13.71 -7.50
N GLU A 93 -12.19 13.04 -6.63
CA GLU A 93 -12.46 13.53 -5.28
C GLU A 93 -11.30 13.19 -4.32
N PRO A 94 -10.96 14.09 -3.40
CA PRO A 94 -9.98 13.80 -2.36
C PRO A 94 -10.54 12.76 -1.37
N PHE A 95 -9.76 11.71 -1.11
CA PHE A 95 -10.06 10.72 -0.08
C PHE A 95 -9.12 10.86 1.13
N ASN A 96 -9.52 10.24 2.25
CA ASN A 96 -8.67 10.05 3.41
C ASN A 96 -8.92 8.66 4.01
N ILE A 97 -7.85 7.92 4.30
CA ILE A 97 -7.89 6.64 4.97
C ILE A 97 -6.81 6.59 6.05
N THR A 98 -7.18 6.05 7.22
CA THR A 98 -6.24 5.78 8.30
C THR A 98 -5.94 4.29 8.35
N ALA A 99 -4.66 3.93 8.16
CA ALA A 99 -4.14 2.59 8.36
C ALA A 99 -3.53 2.51 9.77
N LYS A 100 -4.19 1.79 10.68
CA LYS A 100 -3.77 1.65 12.08
C LYS A 100 -3.05 0.32 12.30
N ASP A 101 -2.20 0.30 13.32
CA ASP A 101 -1.51 -0.91 13.81
C ASP A 101 -0.73 -1.67 12.72
N VAL A 102 -0.19 -0.91 11.77
CA VAL A 102 0.59 -1.43 10.64
C VAL A 102 1.89 -1.97 11.19
N SER A 103 2.15 -3.25 10.95
CA SER A 103 3.40 -3.88 11.39
C SER A 103 4.55 -3.37 10.54
N LEU A 104 5.57 -2.83 11.18
CA LEU A 104 6.77 -2.37 10.52
C LEU A 104 7.73 -3.56 10.38
N PRO A 105 8.35 -3.74 9.20
CA PRO A 105 9.31 -4.81 9.00
C PRO A 105 10.54 -4.64 9.91
N GLN A 106 11.26 -5.74 10.08
CA GLN A 106 12.63 -5.67 10.58
C GLN A 106 13.54 -5.31 9.41
N PHE A 107 14.45 -4.37 9.63
CA PHE A 107 15.45 -4.01 8.64
C PHE A 107 16.68 -4.91 8.77
N SER A 108 17.34 -5.18 7.64
CA SER A 108 18.61 -5.91 7.60
C SER A 108 19.77 -5.12 8.21
N ASP A 109 19.74 -3.79 8.08
CA ASP A 109 20.68 -2.84 8.67
C ASP A 109 19.91 -1.66 9.29
N PRO A 110 20.28 -1.19 10.51
CA PRO A 110 19.69 0.01 11.10
C PRO A 110 19.91 1.31 10.31
N ASN A 111 20.83 1.33 9.34
CA ASN A 111 21.11 2.46 8.44
C ASN A 111 20.62 2.22 7.01
N VAL A 112 19.75 1.23 6.79
CA VAL A 112 19.26 0.94 5.45
C VAL A 112 18.36 2.08 4.95
N THR A 113 18.65 2.55 3.74
CA THR A 113 17.69 3.38 2.99
C THR A 113 16.73 2.47 2.26
N GLY A 114 15.46 2.80 2.30
CA GLY A 114 14.43 2.06 1.61
C GLY A 114 13.25 2.93 1.23
N TYR A 115 12.20 2.27 0.75
CA TYR A 115 10.98 2.96 0.35
C TYR A 115 9.76 2.10 0.66
N MET A 116 8.64 2.78 0.85
CA MET A 116 7.32 2.17 0.91
C MET A 116 6.60 2.51 -0.40
N GLN A 117 6.07 1.49 -1.07
CA GLN A 117 5.13 1.67 -2.19
C GLN A 117 3.71 1.55 -1.66
N MET A 118 2.83 2.44 -2.08
CA MET A 118 1.41 2.44 -1.76
C MET A 118 0.61 2.39 -3.06
N ALA A 119 -0.48 1.64 -3.05
CA ALA A 119 -1.44 1.52 -4.14
C ALA A 119 -2.88 1.59 -3.63
N VAL A 120 -3.73 2.25 -4.39
CA VAL A 120 -5.18 2.21 -4.25
C VAL A 120 -5.74 1.54 -5.50
N GLY A 121 -6.66 0.60 -5.32
CA GLY A 121 -7.25 -0.10 -6.45
C GLY A 121 -8.20 -1.23 -6.08
N ALA A 122 -8.72 -1.93 -7.08
CA ALA A 122 -9.53 -3.13 -6.84
C ALA A 122 -8.62 -4.35 -6.61
N PRO A 123 -8.92 -5.23 -5.65
CA PRO A 123 -8.19 -6.48 -5.50
C PRO A 123 -8.44 -7.38 -6.71
N THR A 124 -7.40 -8.04 -7.20
CA THR A 124 -7.50 -9.04 -8.28
C THR A 124 -7.34 -10.46 -7.73
N SER A 125 -7.55 -11.44 -8.59
CA SER A 125 -7.22 -12.85 -8.33
C SER A 125 -5.81 -13.25 -8.80
N ASP A 126 -5.06 -12.34 -9.44
CA ASP A 126 -3.70 -12.59 -9.92
C ASP A 126 -2.69 -12.36 -8.78
N PRO A 127 -1.95 -13.38 -8.34
CA PRO A 127 -0.96 -13.23 -7.28
C PRO A 127 0.23 -12.33 -7.63
N ASN A 128 0.50 -12.09 -8.92
CA ASN A 128 1.58 -11.21 -9.40
C ASN A 128 1.11 -9.77 -9.61
N ASN A 129 -0.20 -9.57 -9.83
CA ASN A 129 -0.83 -8.27 -10.01
C ASN A 129 -2.02 -8.13 -9.06
N PRO A 130 -1.80 -8.12 -7.72
CA PRO A 130 -2.88 -8.26 -6.74
C PRO A 130 -3.84 -7.07 -6.68
N VAL A 131 -3.49 -5.94 -7.31
CA VAL A 131 -4.28 -4.72 -7.37
C VAL A 131 -4.42 -4.27 -8.82
N ASP A 132 -5.66 -4.01 -9.23
CA ASP A 132 -5.98 -3.24 -10.42
C ASP A 132 -5.90 -1.75 -10.04
N LEU A 133 -4.81 -1.09 -10.47
CA LEU A 133 -4.34 0.18 -9.93
C LEU A 133 -5.21 1.37 -10.36
N TYR A 134 -5.66 2.14 -9.38
CA TYR A 134 -6.33 3.43 -9.58
C TYR A 134 -5.36 4.60 -9.34
N GLY A 135 -4.39 4.38 -8.46
CA GLY A 135 -3.31 5.33 -8.16
C GLY A 135 -2.28 4.70 -7.25
N CYS A 136 -1.07 5.25 -7.26
CA CYS A 136 0.04 4.68 -6.52
C CYS A 136 1.06 5.79 -6.16
N ALA A 137 1.87 5.56 -5.12
CA ALA A 137 2.93 6.49 -4.73
C ALA A 137 4.04 5.81 -3.93
N PHE A 138 5.12 6.54 -3.74
CA PHE A 138 6.28 6.12 -2.98
C PHE A 138 6.56 7.10 -1.85
N THR A 139 7.10 6.60 -0.75
CA THR A 139 7.77 7.42 0.24
C THR A 139 9.09 6.78 0.63
N PHE A 140 10.13 7.58 0.75
CA PHE A 140 11.48 7.14 1.09
C PHE A 140 11.70 7.27 2.59
N PHE A 141 12.46 6.33 3.14
CA PHE A 141 12.98 6.41 4.50
C PHE A 141 14.51 6.22 4.45
N PHE A 142 15.21 7.00 5.27
CA PHE A 142 16.67 7.12 5.29
C PHE A 142 17.20 6.93 6.71
#